data_AF-A0A7Y4WBS8-F1
#
_entry.id   AF-A0A7Y4WBS8-F1
#
_cell.length_a   1.000
_cell.length_b   1.000
_cell.length_c   1.000
_cell.angle_alpha   90.00
_cell.angle_beta   90.00
_cell.angle_gamma   90.00
#
_symmetry.space_group_name_H-M   'P 1'
#
loop_
_entity.id
_entity.type
_entity.pdbx_description
1 polymer ?
#
loop_
_entity_poly.entity_id
_entity_poly.type
_entity_poly.pdbx_seq_one_letter_code
_entity_poly.pdbx_strand_id
1 'polypeptide(L)'
;MREQFDRLRCLCDFLEKAISEEAKRRRVNAQRQCNKVKSEEERGFISVGIDDSLFEIGRDFPRVVRYSLFVSMMSMTEASLVRFCRGAHANLKLRTAFREKGNDVIQRALEYLKVEAGLDISKMAYDKQLANDLRCLRNAIVHSEGCIKGRNDEVAIRSFIKQRVGARIDKRNNIVMSKRFVMNNAHG
;
A
#
# COMPACT_ATOMS: atom_id res chain seq x y z
N MET A 1 10.52 -12.61 12.81
CA MET A 1 10.21 -11.46 11.93
C MET A 1 10.40 -11.81 10.46
N ARG A 2 11.54 -12.40 10.06
CA ARG A 2 11.80 -12.88 8.68
C ARG A 2 10.67 -13.73 8.08
N GLU A 3 10.18 -14.71 8.82
CA GLU A 3 9.07 -15.58 8.36
C GLU A 3 7.78 -14.79 8.03
N GLN A 4 7.48 -13.72 8.76
CA GLN A 4 6.30 -12.89 8.48
C GLN A 4 6.48 -12.10 7.18
N PHE A 5 7.68 -11.59 6.92
CA PHE A 5 8.02 -10.94 5.65
C PHE A 5 7.98 -11.92 4.48
N ASP A 6 8.48 -13.14 4.67
CA ASP A 6 8.41 -14.19 3.64
C ASP A 6 6.96 -14.56 3.30
N ARG A 7 6.09 -14.72 4.31
CA ARG A 7 4.66 -14.97 4.12
C ARG A 7 3.98 -13.83 3.38
N LEU A 8 4.28 -12.58 3.76
CA LEU A 8 3.76 -11.40 3.10
C LEU A 8 4.21 -11.34 1.63
N ARG A 9 5.49 -11.62 1.34
CA ARG A 9 6.00 -11.69 -0.03
C ARG A 9 5.27 -12.75 -0.84
N CYS A 10 5.09 -13.95 -0.31
CA CYS A 10 4.32 -15.01 -0.98
C CYS A 10 2.88 -14.57 -1.27
N LEU A 11 2.25 -13.84 -0.34
CA LEU A 11 0.92 -13.26 -0.55
C LEU A 11 0.94 -12.20 -1.66
N CYS A 12 1.91 -11.29 -1.67
CA CYS A 12 2.08 -10.30 -2.74
C CYS A 12 2.19 -10.98 -4.11
N ASP A 13 3.05 -11.99 -4.22
CA ASP A 13 3.27 -12.73 -5.46
C ASP A 13 2.04 -13.48 -5.92
N PHE A 14 1.35 -14.14 -4.99
CA PHE A 14 0.09 -14.82 -5.26
C PHE A 14 -0.97 -13.84 -5.78
N LEU A 15 -1.16 -12.69 -5.13
CA LEU A 15 -2.14 -11.69 -5.53
C LEU A 15 -1.82 -11.09 -6.91
N GLU A 16 -0.55 -10.76 -7.18
CA GLU A 16 -0.14 -10.23 -8.49
C GLU A 16 -0.31 -11.28 -9.60
N LYS A 17 -0.02 -12.55 -9.31
CA LYS A 17 -0.27 -13.65 -10.25
C LYS A 17 -1.78 -13.80 -10.51
N ALA A 18 -2.60 -13.82 -9.46
CA ALA A 18 -4.05 -13.92 -9.58
C ALA A 18 -4.66 -12.76 -10.38
N ILE A 19 -4.22 -11.52 -10.13
CA ILE A 19 -4.61 -10.34 -10.92
C ILE A 19 -4.28 -10.54 -12.40
N SER A 20 -3.05 -10.98 -12.70
CA SER A 20 -2.60 -11.18 -14.08
C SER A 20 -3.37 -12.29 -14.78
N GLU A 21 -3.64 -13.40 -14.09
CA GLU A 21 -4.38 -14.54 -14.63
C GLU A 21 -5.85 -14.19 -14.89
N GLU A 22 -6.49 -13.49 -13.95
CA GLU A 22 -7.88 -13.04 -14.11
C GLU A 22 -8.02 -12.02 -15.24
N ALA A 23 -7.09 -11.06 -15.35
CA ALA A 23 -7.04 -10.12 -16.46
C ALA A 23 -6.92 -10.85 -17.81
N LYS A 24 -6.05 -11.87 -17.88
CA LYS A 24 -5.89 -12.70 -19.10
C LYS A 24 -7.16 -13.49 -19.40
N ARG A 25 -7.78 -14.11 -18.40
CA ARG A 25 -9.01 -14.91 -18.54
C ARG A 25 -10.15 -14.05 -19.08
N ARG A 26 -10.36 -12.87 -18.52
CA ARG A 26 -11.43 -11.95 -18.95
C ARG A 26 -11.21 -11.45 -20.37
N ARG A 27 -9.98 -11.12 -20.77
CA ARG A 27 -9.64 -10.77 -22.16
C ARG A 27 -9.99 -11.88 -23.16
N VAL A 28 -9.63 -13.12 -22.84
CA VAL A 28 -9.96 -14.27 -23.70
C VAL A 28 -11.47 -14.47 -23.80
N ASN A 29 -12.20 -14.35 -22.69
CA ASN A 29 -13.66 -14.49 -22.68
C ASN A 29 -14.36 -13.38 -23.47
N ALA A 30 -13.91 -12.13 -23.29
CA ALA A 30 -14.36 -10.98 -24.05
C ALA A 30 -14.18 -11.19 -25.56
N GLN A 31 -12.98 -11.59 -25.99
CA GLN A 31 -12.72 -11.87 -27.42
C GLN A 31 -13.63 -12.97 -27.97
N ARG A 32 -13.88 -14.02 -27.19
CA ARG A 32 -14.81 -15.11 -27.58
C ARG A 32 -16.25 -14.62 -27.70
N GLN A 33 -16.69 -13.70 -26.85
CA GLN A 33 -18.03 -13.11 -26.94
C GLN A 33 -18.17 -12.25 -28.20
N CYS A 34 -17.20 -11.38 -28.49
CA CYS A 34 -17.18 -10.60 -29.73
C CYS A 34 -17.25 -11.49 -30.98
N ASN A 35 -16.52 -12.61 -30.99
CA ASN A 35 -16.47 -13.50 -32.16
C ASN A 35 -17.77 -14.31 -32.38
N LYS A 36 -18.63 -14.46 -31.36
CA LYS A 36 -19.89 -15.21 -31.48
C LYS A 36 -21.01 -14.40 -32.13
N VAL A 37 -20.88 -13.08 -32.14
CA VAL A 37 -21.93 -12.17 -32.58
C VAL A 37 -21.74 -11.88 -34.07
N LYS A 38 -22.77 -12.16 -34.87
CA LYS A 38 -22.71 -11.99 -36.33
C LYS A 38 -23.06 -10.56 -36.75
N SER A 39 -24.00 -9.93 -36.06
CA SER A 39 -24.39 -8.53 -36.30
C SER A 39 -23.26 -7.57 -35.92
N GLU A 40 -23.09 -6.52 -36.71
CA GLU A 40 -22.08 -5.48 -36.48
C GLU A 40 -22.52 -4.52 -35.36
N GLU A 41 -23.82 -4.20 -35.29
CA GLU A 41 -24.39 -3.35 -34.23
C GLU A 41 -24.29 -4.02 -32.85
N GLU A 42 -24.65 -5.30 -32.75
CA GLU A 42 -24.51 -6.06 -31.51
C GLU A 42 -23.04 -6.21 -31.09
N ARG A 43 -22.12 -6.34 -32.05
CA ARG A 43 -20.67 -6.35 -31.77
C ARG A 43 -20.20 -5.04 -31.19
N GLY A 44 -20.68 -3.90 -31.71
CA GLY A 44 -20.36 -2.58 -31.18
C GLY A 44 -20.84 -2.39 -29.74
N PHE A 45 -22.07 -2.82 -29.41
CA PHE A 45 -22.57 -2.73 -28.03
C PHE A 45 -21.77 -3.62 -27.06
N ILE A 46 -21.46 -4.84 -27.47
CA ILE A 46 -20.68 -5.79 -26.66
C ILE A 46 -19.24 -5.33 -26.47
N SER A 47 -18.61 -4.71 -27.48
CA SER A 47 -17.23 -4.24 -27.37
C SER A 47 -17.08 -3.13 -26.33
N VAL A 48 -18.03 -2.19 -26.25
CA VAL A 48 -18.01 -1.11 -25.25
C VAL A 48 -18.07 -1.68 -23.82
N GLY A 49 -19.00 -2.61 -23.55
CA GLY A 49 -19.10 -3.24 -22.22
C GLY A 49 -17.88 -4.09 -21.86
N ILE A 50 -17.25 -4.71 -22.86
CA ILE A 50 -15.98 -5.43 -22.70
C ILE A 50 -14.85 -4.47 -22.34
N ASP A 51 -14.73 -3.34 -23.05
CA ASP A 51 -13.67 -2.37 -22.83
C ASP A 51 -13.75 -1.77 -21.43
N ASP A 52 -14.96 -1.45 -20.95
CA ASP A 52 -15.19 -1.00 -19.58
C ASP A 52 -14.76 -2.06 -18.56
N SER A 53 -15.18 -3.32 -18.75
CA SER A 53 -14.80 -4.42 -17.85
C SER A 53 -13.28 -4.66 -17.84
N LEU A 54 -12.64 -4.58 -19.01
CA LEU A 54 -11.18 -4.73 -19.13
C LEU A 54 -10.44 -3.55 -18.51
N PHE A 55 -11.00 -2.35 -18.57
CA PHE A 55 -10.46 -1.17 -17.92
C PHE A 55 -10.47 -1.31 -16.40
N GLU A 56 -11.60 -1.72 -15.81
CA GLU A 56 -11.73 -1.97 -14.37
C GLU A 56 -10.69 -2.99 -13.88
N ILE A 57 -10.55 -4.11 -14.60
CA ILE A 57 -9.62 -5.19 -14.19
C ILE A 57 -8.17 -4.82 -14.46
N GLY A 58 -7.90 -4.07 -15.53
CA GLY A 58 -6.54 -3.65 -15.88
C GLY A 58 -6.02 -2.53 -14.99
N ARG A 59 -6.91 -1.70 -14.44
CA ARG A 59 -6.55 -0.49 -13.71
C ARG A 59 -7.00 -0.50 -12.26
N ASP A 60 -8.30 -0.57 -12.02
CA ASP A 60 -8.87 -0.30 -10.71
C ASP A 60 -8.69 -1.47 -9.75
N PHE A 61 -8.91 -2.70 -10.23
CA PHE A 61 -8.73 -3.90 -9.40
C PHE A 61 -7.28 -4.04 -8.88
N PRO A 62 -6.22 -4.01 -9.71
CA PRO A 62 -4.84 -4.03 -9.22
C PRO A 62 -4.53 -2.88 -8.27
N ARG A 63 -5.08 -1.68 -8.53
CA ARG A 63 -4.88 -0.53 -7.65
C ARG A 63 -5.46 -0.80 -6.26
N VAL A 64 -6.71 -1.23 -6.18
CA VAL A 64 -7.39 -1.55 -4.91
C VAL A 64 -6.64 -2.63 -4.15
N VAL A 65 -6.24 -3.72 -4.83
CA VAL A 65 -5.50 -4.82 -4.18
C VAL A 65 -4.16 -4.33 -3.62
N ARG A 66 -3.40 -3.56 -4.39
CA ARG A 66 -2.09 -3.02 -3.95
C ARG A 66 -2.25 -2.01 -2.81
N TYR A 67 -3.28 -1.18 -2.85
CA TYR A 67 -3.60 -0.27 -1.76
C TYR A 67 -3.94 -1.01 -0.47
N SER A 68 -4.84 -1.98 -0.54
CA SER A 68 -5.20 -2.81 0.62
C SER A 68 -3.97 -3.48 1.22
N LEU A 69 -3.12 -4.06 0.37
CA LEU A 69 -1.89 -4.70 0.80
C LEU A 69 -0.91 -3.73 1.47
N PHE A 70 -0.69 -2.55 0.89
CA PHE A 70 0.14 -1.50 1.48
C PHE A 70 -0.39 -1.04 2.85
N VAL A 71 -1.70 -0.82 2.96
CA VAL A 71 -2.35 -0.43 4.22
C VAL A 71 -2.19 -1.54 5.25
N SER A 72 -2.41 -2.81 4.87
CA SER A 72 -2.21 -3.96 5.76
C SER A 72 -0.76 -4.06 6.26
N MET A 73 0.23 -3.85 5.39
CA MET A 73 1.65 -3.84 5.78
C MET A 73 1.94 -2.76 6.83
N MET A 74 1.45 -1.54 6.61
CA MET A 74 1.61 -0.44 7.56
C MET A 74 0.96 -0.78 8.92
N SER A 75 -0.27 -1.30 8.92
CA SER A 75 -0.97 -1.68 10.14
C SER A 75 -0.28 -2.84 10.88
N MET A 76 0.30 -3.81 10.17
CA MET A 76 1.08 -4.90 10.78
C MET A 76 2.37 -4.39 11.43
N THR A 77 3.07 -3.44 10.79
CA THR A 77 4.24 -2.78 11.36
C THR A 77 3.89 -2.00 12.62
N GLU A 78 2.81 -1.19 12.56
CA GLU A 78 2.32 -0.43 13.71
C GLU A 78 1.94 -1.35 14.88
N ALA A 79 1.16 -2.41 14.61
CA ALA A 79 0.78 -3.39 15.63
C ALA A 79 2.01 -4.12 16.24
N SER A 80 3.04 -4.39 15.43
CA SER A 80 4.27 -5.01 15.91
C SER A 80 5.07 -4.07 16.80
N LEU A 81 5.15 -2.77 16.47
CA LEU A 81 5.77 -1.75 17.31
C LEU A 81 5.02 -1.55 18.63
N VAL A 82 3.68 -1.53 18.60
CA VAL A 82 2.85 -1.46 19.80
C VAL A 82 3.14 -2.65 20.73
N ARG A 83 3.14 -3.88 20.18
CA ARG A 83 3.48 -5.09 20.96
C ARG A 83 4.88 -5.03 21.53
N PHE A 84 5.84 -4.52 20.76
CA PHE A 84 7.20 -4.32 21.23
C PHE A 84 7.27 -3.33 22.40
N CYS A 85 6.59 -2.18 22.31
CA CYS A 85 6.55 -1.19 23.40
C CYS A 85 5.89 -1.75 24.67
N ARG A 86 4.78 -2.51 24.54
CA ARG A 86 4.14 -3.21 25.66
C ARG A 86 5.06 -4.25 26.29
N GLY A 87 5.76 -5.02 25.47
CA GLY A 87 6.74 -6.00 25.92
C GLY A 87 7.92 -5.35 26.65
N ALA A 88 8.44 -4.24 26.12
CA ALA A 88 9.50 -3.47 26.76
C ALA A 88 9.05 -2.93 28.12
N HIS A 89 7.84 -2.36 28.21
CA HIS A 89 7.26 -1.91 29.48
C HIS A 89 7.23 -3.02 30.54
N ALA A 90 6.69 -4.19 30.19
CA ALA A 90 6.55 -5.31 31.12
C ALA A 90 7.90 -5.92 31.53
N ASN A 91 8.83 -6.11 30.59
CA ASN A 91 10.09 -6.82 30.84
C ASN A 91 11.17 -5.91 31.44
N LEU A 92 11.22 -4.64 31.07
CA LEU A 92 12.20 -3.68 31.57
C LEU A 92 11.69 -2.85 32.76
N LYS A 93 10.43 -3.08 33.19
CA LYS A 93 9.76 -2.35 34.27
C LYS A 93 9.82 -0.82 34.05
N LEU A 94 9.52 -0.39 32.83
CA LEU A 94 9.53 1.02 32.45
C LEU A 94 8.50 1.82 33.25
N ARG A 95 8.74 3.12 33.45
CA ARG A 95 7.95 3.94 34.38
C ARG A 95 6.53 4.17 33.86
N THR A 96 6.41 4.43 32.57
CA THR A 96 5.11 4.71 31.94
C THR A 96 4.73 3.63 30.94
N ALA A 97 3.42 3.35 30.84
CA ALA A 97 2.88 2.46 29.82
C ALA A 97 2.75 3.20 28.47
N PHE A 98 3.00 2.49 27.37
CA PHE A 98 2.83 3.05 26.03
C PHE A 98 1.36 3.41 25.76
N ARG A 99 1.10 4.64 25.31
CA ARG A 99 -0.22 5.08 24.88
C ARG A 99 -0.40 4.75 23.40
N GLU A 100 -1.46 4.03 23.04
CA GLU A 100 -1.66 3.53 21.67
C GLU A 100 -2.52 4.43 20.78
N LYS A 101 -3.43 5.22 21.36
CA LYS A 101 -4.41 5.99 20.60
C LYS A 101 -3.75 7.15 19.85
N GLY A 102 -3.80 7.17 18.52
CA GLY A 102 -3.44 8.30 17.65
C GLY A 102 -2.95 7.89 16.27
N ASN A 103 -2.68 8.86 15.40
CA ASN A 103 -2.45 8.64 13.96
C ASN A 103 -0.97 8.44 13.58
N ASP A 104 -0.06 8.57 14.55
CA ASP A 104 1.40 8.64 14.43
C ASP A 104 2.11 7.58 15.29
N VAL A 105 1.54 6.37 15.31
CA VAL A 105 1.94 5.25 16.18
C VAL A 105 3.45 4.98 16.12
N ILE A 106 4.06 4.97 14.93
CA ILE A 106 5.49 4.70 14.76
C ILE A 106 6.35 5.76 15.46
N GLN A 107 6.08 7.04 15.22
CA GLN A 107 6.87 8.14 15.79
C GLN A 107 6.79 8.12 17.32
N ARG A 108 5.59 7.94 17.86
CA ARG A 108 5.37 7.83 19.31
C ARG A 108 6.01 6.62 19.93
N ALA A 109 5.99 5.47 19.23
CA ALA A 109 6.68 4.28 19.70
C ALA A 109 8.19 4.53 19.83
N LEU A 110 8.80 5.20 18.84
CA LEU A 110 10.21 5.57 18.90
C LEU A 110 10.52 6.58 20.01
N GLU A 111 9.67 7.59 20.20
CA GLU A 111 9.81 8.56 21.30
C GLU A 111 9.66 7.92 22.66
N TYR A 112 8.68 7.03 22.82
CA TYR A 112 8.48 6.25 24.03
C TYR A 112 9.72 5.42 24.37
N LEU A 113 10.27 4.68 23.40
CA LEU A 113 11.47 3.87 23.60
C LEU A 113 12.71 4.72 23.88
N LYS A 114 12.83 5.92 23.29
CA LYS A 114 13.90 6.86 23.63
C LYS A 114 13.81 7.31 25.08
N VAL A 115 12.63 7.77 25.51
CA VAL A 115 12.43 8.37 26.84
C VAL A 115 12.50 7.32 27.93
N GLU A 116 11.83 6.18 27.75
CA GLU A 116 11.67 5.19 28.80
C GLU A 116 12.80 4.14 28.78
N ALA A 117 13.22 3.69 27.59
CA ALA A 117 14.22 2.63 27.44
C ALA A 117 15.61 3.14 27.04
N GLY A 118 15.80 4.46 26.93
CA GLY A 118 17.10 5.05 26.58
C GLY A 118 17.56 4.74 25.16
N LEU A 119 16.65 4.38 24.24
CA LEU A 119 17.01 4.05 22.87
C LEU A 119 17.60 5.27 22.15
N ASP A 120 18.83 5.14 21.65
CA ASP A 120 19.44 6.17 20.82
C ASP A 120 18.85 6.17 19.40
N ILE A 121 17.94 7.11 19.16
CA ILE A 121 17.27 7.30 17.88
C ILE A 121 17.94 8.37 16.99
N SER A 122 19.14 8.84 17.33
CA SER A 122 19.88 9.86 16.57
C SER A 122 20.26 9.36 15.17
N LYS A 123 20.65 8.09 15.07
CA LYS A 123 21.03 7.41 13.83
C LYS A 123 19.84 7.00 12.96
N MET A 124 18.61 7.14 13.47
CA MET A 124 17.37 6.71 12.79
C MET A 124 16.66 7.85 12.06
N ALA A 125 17.35 8.95 11.73
CA ALA A 125 16.73 10.10 11.07
C ALA A 125 16.08 9.73 9.73
N TYR A 126 16.75 8.90 8.93
CA TYR A 126 16.22 8.40 7.67
C TYR A 126 14.96 7.54 7.87
N ASP A 127 15.00 6.57 8.79
CA ASP A 127 13.88 5.65 9.02
C ASP A 127 12.63 6.37 9.56
N LYS A 128 12.84 7.39 10.41
CA LYS A 128 11.74 8.25 10.87
C LYS A 128 11.09 9.02 9.73
N GLN A 129 11.90 9.63 8.87
CA GLN A 129 11.38 10.35 7.72
C GLN A 129 10.63 9.40 6.79
N LEU A 130 11.21 8.23 6.50
CA LEU A 130 10.57 7.19 5.70
C LEU A 130 9.23 6.75 6.30
N ALA A 131 9.18 6.46 7.61
CA ALA A 131 7.94 6.09 8.28
C ALA A 131 6.88 7.19 8.19
N ASN A 132 7.28 8.46 8.33
CA ASN A 132 6.37 9.59 8.18
C ASN A 132 5.86 9.73 6.73
N ASP A 133 6.73 9.58 5.73
CA ASP A 133 6.34 9.65 4.32
C ASP A 133 5.35 8.53 3.95
N LEU A 134 5.62 7.30 4.41
CA LEU A 134 4.74 6.14 4.22
C LEU A 134 3.39 6.33 4.93
N ARG A 135 3.39 6.94 6.12
CA ARG A 135 2.17 7.31 6.85
C ARG A 135 1.33 8.33 6.08
N CYS A 136 1.96 9.38 5.52
CA CYS A 136 1.27 10.35 4.66
C CYS A 136 0.66 9.67 3.44
N LEU A 137 1.42 8.77 2.79
CA LEU A 137 0.94 7.99 1.66
C LEU A 137 -0.27 7.11 2.01
N ARG A 138 -0.21 6.40 3.14
CA ARG A 138 -1.32 5.59 3.66
C ARG A 138 -2.55 6.46 3.90
N ASN A 139 -2.38 7.61 4.54
CA ASN A 139 -3.50 8.51 4.82
C ASN A 139 -4.16 9.02 3.53
N ALA A 140 -3.38 9.30 2.48
CA ALA A 140 -3.93 9.64 1.17
C ALA A 140 -4.72 8.49 0.55
N ILE A 141 -4.23 7.25 0.67
CA ILE A 141 -4.93 6.05 0.20
C ILE A 141 -6.25 5.84 0.94
N VAL A 142 -6.22 5.86 2.28
CA VAL A 142 -7.37 5.54 3.13
C VAL A 142 -8.46 6.62 3.07
N HIS A 143 -8.08 7.90 3.08
CA HIS A 143 -9.05 9.00 3.22
C HIS A 143 -9.39 9.69 1.90
N SER A 144 -8.67 9.40 0.82
CA SER A 144 -8.86 10.09 -0.45
C SER A 144 -8.74 9.14 -1.64
N GLU A 145 -8.81 7.83 -1.42
CA GLU A 145 -8.65 6.79 -2.45
C GLU A 145 -7.36 6.95 -3.27
N GLY A 146 -6.33 7.54 -2.63
CA GLY A 146 -5.04 7.84 -3.21
C GLY A 146 -5.01 9.12 -4.07
N CYS A 147 -6.09 9.88 -4.15
CA CYS A 147 -6.08 11.22 -4.73
C CYS A 147 -5.35 12.19 -3.80
N ILE A 148 -4.38 12.94 -4.33
CA ILE A 148 -3.60 13.90 -3.54
C ILE A 148 -3.96 15.35 -3.77
N LYS A 149 -4.85 15.63 -4.73
CA LYS A 149 -5.21 17.00 -5.12
C LYS A 149 -5.83 17.76 -3.95
N GLY A 150 -5.24 18.89 -3.59
CA GLY A 150 -5.79 19.78 -2.56
C GLY A 150 -5.49 19.34 -1.12
N ARG A 151 -4.62 18.35 -0.93
CA ARG A 151 -4.15 17.98 0.40
C ARG A 151 -3.01 18.88 0.85
N ASN A 152 -2.96 19.17 2.15
CA ASN A 152 -1.87 19.96 2.74
C ASN A 152 -0.48 19.27 2.61
N ASP A 153 -0.45 17.94 2.50
CA ASP A 153 0.76 17.13 2.36
C ASP A 153 1.08 16.76 0.90
N GLU A 154 0.40 17.35 -0.09
CA GLU A 154 0.54 17.01 -1.51
C GLU A 154 2.00 17.10 -2.00
N VAL A 155 2.68 18.21 -1.68
CA VAL A 155 4.08 18.46 -2.10
C VAL A 155 5.03 17.41 -1.52
N ALA A 156 4.85 17.05 -0.24
CA ALA A 156 5.66 16.04 0.42
C ALA A 156 5.44 14.65 -0.20
N ILE A 157 4.18 14.28 -0.45
CA ILE A 157 3.85 13.00 -1.11
C ILE A 157 4.45 12.92 -2.51
N ARG A 158 4.37 13.99 -3.31
CA ARG A 158 4.98 14.05 -4.65
C ARG A 158 6.50 13.89 -4.59
N SER A 159 7.16 14.60 -3.67
CA SER A 159 8.60 14.51 -3.47
C SER A 159 9.03 13.08 -3.13
N PHE A 160 8.33 12.46 -2.17
CA PHE A 160 8.58 11.08 -1.78
C PHE A 160 8.39 10.10 -2.94
N ILE A 161 7.26 10.18 -3.66
CA ILE A 161 6.97 9.27 -4.79
C ILE A 161 8.00 9.43 -5.91
N LYS A 162 8.48 10.65 -6.20
CA LYS A 162 9.49 10.89 -7.23
C LYS A 162 10.81 10.13 -6.96
N GLN A 163 11.13 9.91 -5.70
CA GLN A 163 12.36 9.22 -5.28
C GLN A 163 12.22 7.69 -5.19
N ARG A 164 11.00 7.15 -5.29
CA ARG A 164 10.73 5.74 -5.00
C ARG A 164 10.41 4.95 -6.26
N VAL A 165 11.16 3.87 -6.47
CA VAL A 165 10.91 2.94 -7.56
C VAL A 165 9.54 2.29 -7.39
N GLY A 166 8.71 2.40 -8.41
CA GLY A 166 7.45 1.68 -8.52
C GLY A 166 6.21 2.42 -8.04
N ALA A 167 6.30 3.66 -7.55
CA ALA A 167 5.15 4.53 -7.35
C ALA A 167 5.18 5.69 -8.34
N ARG A 168 4.00 6.19 -8.75
CA ARG A 168 3.87 7.41 -9.57
C ARG A 168 2.56 8.12 -9.27
N ILE A 169 2.43 9.36 -9.74
CA ILE A 169 1.16 10.09 -9.77
C ILE A 169 0.62 10.08 -11.20
N ASP A 170 -0.66 9.75 -11.39
CA ASP A 170 -1.31 9.80 -12.70
C ASP A 170 -1.82 11.21 -13.06
N LYS A 171 -2.34 11.36 -14.29
CA LYS A 171 -2.86 12.65 -14.79
C LYS A 171 -4.04 13.20 -13.98
N ARG A 172 -4.69 12.37 -13.17
CA ARG A 172 -5.81 12.74 -12.30
C ARG A 172 -5.36 12.97 -10.85
N ASN A 173 -4.05 13.07 -10.59
CA ASN A 173 -3.46 13.22 -9.27
C ASN A 173 -3.73 12.03 -8.33
N ASN A 174 -3.93 10.84 -8.87
CA ASN A 174 -3.98 9.63 -8.05
C ASN A 174 -2.61 8.99 -7.93
N ILE A 175 -2.33 8.46 -6.74
CA ILE A 175 -1.23 7.55 -6.51
C ILE A 175 -1.46 6.30 -7.39
N VAL A 176 -0.38 5.79 -7.98
CA VAL A 176 -0.39 4.52 -8.70
C VAL A 176 0.80 3.71 -8.23
N MET A 177 0.50 2.62 -7.54
CA MET A 177 1.49 1.65 -7.10
C MET A 177 1.62 0.56 -8.17
N SER A 178 2.86 0.32 -8.59
CA SER A 178 3.21 -0.84 -9.41
C SER A 178 3.48 -2.06 -8.54
N LYS A 179 3.49 -3.24 -9.16
CA LYS A 179 3.98 -4.48 -8.55
C LYS A 179 5.32 -4.30 -7.83
N ARG A 180 6.27 -3.59 -8.48
CA ARG A 180 7.61 -3.36 -7.92
C ARG A 180 7.59 -2.59 -6.60
N PHE A 181 6.64 -1.69 -6.41
CA PHE A 181 6.56 -0.94 -5.16
C PHE A 181 6.25 -1.86 -3.98
N VAL A 182 5.25 -2.73 -4.15
CA VAL A 182 4.87 -3.66 -3.09
C VAL A 182 5.98 -4.68 -2.84
N MET A 183 6.64 -5.18 -3.89
CA MET A 183 7.72 -6.16 -3.75
C MET A 183 8.99 -5.57 -3.13
N ASN A 184 9.40 -4.36 -3.54
CA ASN A 184 10.63 -3.74 -3.02
C ASN A 184 10.53 -3.39 -1.53
N ASN A 185 9.33 -3.07 -1.05
CA ASN A 185 9.09 -2.79 0.36
C ASN A 185 8.86 -4.06 1.21
N ALA A 186 8.82 -5.24 0.59
CA ALA A 186 8.79 -6.53 1.29
C ALA A 186 10.19 -7.10 1.58
N HIS A 187 11.26 -6.46 1.07
CA HIS A 187 12.66 -6.88 1.23
C HIS A 187 13.35 -6.30 2.47
N GLY A 188 12.60 -6.07 3.55
CA GLY A 188 13.17 -5.63 4.84
C GLY A 188 14.31 -6.51 5.32
#